data_AF-A0A7J8R5C9-F1
#
_entry.id   AF-A0A7J8R5C9-F1
#
_cell.length_a   1.000
_cell.length_b   1.000
_cell.length_c   1.000
_cell.angle_alpha   90.00
_cell.angle_beta   90.00
_cell.angle_gamma   90.00
#
_symmetry.space_group_name_H-M   'P 1'
#
loop_
_entity.id
_entity.type
_entity.pdbx_description
1 polymer ?
#
loop_
_entity_poly.entity_id
_entity_poly.type
_entity_poly.pdbx_seq_one_letter_code
_entity_poly.pdbx_strand_id
1 'polypeptide(L)'
;MQNINNQRNREDLKNFMEMGLEPPPNMPQVFKDCIQVLGGSEIKLVIQNFLQVTYLRSQQNRLSISLKQIRSPFLNEDKERMLNAKKKWQ
;
A
#
# COMPACT_ATOMS: atom_id res chain seq x y z
N MET A 1 -24.07 -3.58 -9.80
CA MET A 1 -23.83 -5.03 -9.61
C MET A 1 -22.62 -5.23 -8.71
N GLN A 2 -22.83 -6.05 -7.67
CA GLN A 2 -21.87 -6.81 -6.84
C GLN A 2 -20.79 -6.06 -6.04
N ASN A 3 -21.18 -5.80 -4.80
CA ASN A 3 -20.38 -5.66 -3.59
C ASN A 3 -19.41 -6.85 -3.45
N ILE A 4 -18.13 -6.65 -3.78
CA ILE A 4 -17.08 -7.67 -3.61
C ILE A 4 -15.99 -7.06 -2.73
N ASN A 5 -15.79 -7.67 -1.56
CA ASN A 5 -14.56 -7.69 -0.74
C ASN A 5 -14.48 -6.80 0.52
N ASN A 6 -15.48 -6.82 1.41
CA ASN A 6 -15.38 -6.18 2.74
C ASN A 6 -14.87 -7.12 3.87
N GLN A 7 -14.68 -8.41 3.62
CA GLN A 7 -14.18 -9.36 4.63
C GLN A 7 -12.65 -9.49 4.66
N ARG A 8 -11.97 -9.35 3.51
CA ARG A 8 -10.52 -9.63 3.39
C ARG A 8 -9.60 -8.46 3.81
N ASN A 9 -10.19 -7.32 4.17
CA ASN A 9 -9.51 -6.13 4.70
C ASN A 9 -9.33 -6.22 6.23
N ARG A 10 -10.07 -7.09 6.93
CA ARG A 10 -10.15 -7.10 8.41
C ARG A 10 -8.86 -7.51 9.11
N GLU A 11 -8.21 -8.62 8.75
CA GLU A 11 -7.03 -9.10 9.49
C GLU A 11 -5.83 -8.14 9.40
N ASP A 12 -5.48 -7.66 8.20
CA ASP A 12 -4.34 -6.73 8.06
C ASP A 12 -4.64 -5.40 8.77
N LEU A 13 -5.86 -4.86 8.64
CA LEU A 13 -6.29 -3.66 9.35
C LEU A 13 -6.31 -3.87 10.88
N LYS A 14 -6.75 -5.04 11.34
CA LYS A 14 -6.73 -5.42 12.75
C LYS A 14 -5.29 -5.47 13.27
N ASN A 15 -4.37 -6.06 12.51
CA ASN A 15 -2.94 -6.07 12.86
C ASN A 15 -2.37 -4.65 12.93
N PHE A 16 -2.73 -3.75 12.00
CA PHE A 16 -2.32 -2.34 12.06
C PHE A 16 -2.87 -1.63 13.31
N MET A 17 -4.14 -1.87 13.66
CA MET A 17 -4.74 -1.32 14.90
C MET A 17 -4.06 -1.86 16.17
N GLU A 18 -3.83 -3.18 16.25
CA GLU A 18 -3.17 -3.82 17.41
C GLU A 18 -1.72 -3.32 17.60
N MET A 19 -1.03 -2.98 16.50
CA MET A 19 0.30 -2.36 16.55
C MET A 19 0.29 -0.84 16.74
N GLY A 20 -0.87 -0.21 16.90
CA GLY A 20 -0.98 1.25 17.07
C GLY A 20 -0.57 2.05 15.83
N LEU A 21 -0.70 1.45 14.64
CA LEU A 21 -0.34 2.07 13.34
C LEU A 21 -1.56 2.69 12.62
N GLU A 22 -2.70 2.75 13.31
CA GLU A 22 -3.93 3.41 12.88
C GLU A 22 -4.32 4.52 13.86
N PRO A 23 -4.64 5.75 13.39
CA PRO A 23 -4.50 6.17 11.99
C PRO A 23 -3.02 6.22 11.58
N PRO A 24 -2.70 6.11 10.27
CA PRO A 24 -1.32 6.18 9.81
C PRO A 24 -0.69 7.51 10.23
N PRO A 25 0.59 7.52 10.63
CA PRO A 25 1.25 8.73 11.07
C PRO A 25 1.33 9.75 9.92
N ASN A 26 1.30 11.03 10.29
CA ASN A 26 1.53 12.11 9.34
C ASN A 26 2.94 12.00 8.73
N MET A 27 3.06 12.38 7.45
CA MET A 27 4.35 12.44 6.76
C MET A 27 5.28 13.45 7.48
N PRO A 28 6.55 13.08 7.76
CA PRO A 28 7.54 14.00 8.32
C PRO A 28 7.70 15.27 7.49
N GLN A 29 7.87 16.42 8.16
CA GLN A 29 7.92 17.74 7.50
C GLN A 29 9.00 17.82 6.42
N VAL A 30 10.18 17.24 6.66
CA VAL A 30 11.28 17.19 5.69
C VAL A 30 10.84 16.63 4.32
N PHE A 31 9.98 15.61 4.30
CA PHE A 31 9.50 15.04 3.04
C PHE A 31 8.43 15.92 2.38
N LYS A 32 7.60 16.60 3.20
CA LYS A 32 6.63 17.58 2.68
C LYS A 32 7.35 18.75 2.01
N ASP A 33 8.41 19.25 2.62
CA ASP A 33 9.23 20.33 2.08
C ASP A 33 9.89 19.90 0.77
N CYS A 34 10.44 18.68 0.70
CA CYS A 34 11.00 18.13 -0.54
C CYS A 34 9.94 18.04 -1.66
N ILE A 35 8.73 17.56 -1.37
CA ILE A 35 7.63 17.49 -2.35
C ILE A 35 7.28 18.89 -2.86
N GLN A 36 7.19 19.87 -1.95
CA GLN A 36 6.90 21.25 -2.30
C GLN A 36 7.98 21.88 -3.19
N VAL A 37 9.27 21.66 -2.88
CA VAL A 37 10.39 22.13 -3.70
C VAL A 37 10.35 21.54 -5.12
N LEU A 38 9.86 20.31 -5.27
CA LEU A 38 9.67 19.65 -6.56
C LEU A 38 8.37 20.07 -7.27
N GLY A 39 7.62 21.02 -6.72
CA GLY A 39 6.35 21.52 -7.29
C GLY A 39 5.13 20.63 -7.02
N GLY A 40 5.27 19.62 -6.16
CA GLY A 40 4.16 18.80 -5.69
C GLY A 40 3.43 19.43 -4.50
N SER A 41 2.15 19.07 -4.32
CA SER A 41 1.31 19.61 -3.24
C SER A 41 0.38 18.57 -2.62
N GLU A 42 -0.07 17.60 -3.40
CA GLU A 42 -0.95 16.53 -2.92
C GLU A 42 -0.13 15.39 -2.29
N ILE A 43 -0.41 15.12 -1.01
CA ILE A 43 0.16 13.99 -0.28
C ILE A 43 -0.92 12.94 -0.08
N LYS A 44 -0.67 11.72 -0.57
CA LYS A 44 -1.61 10.61 -0.50
C LYS A 44 -0.91 9.33 -0.04
N LEU A 45 -1.45 8.67 0.99
CA LEU A 45 -0.97 7.35 1.39
C LEU A 45 -1.52 6.29 0.42
N VAL A 46 -0.64 5.76 -0.43
CA VAL A 46 -1.02 4.74 -1.42
C VAL A 46 -0.90 3.31 -0.92
N ILE A 47 0.11 3.03 -0.08
CA ILE A 47 0.47 1.68 0.36
C ILE A 47 0.99 1.77 1.79
N GLN A 48 0.58 0.83 2.65
CA GLN A 48 1.17 0.64 3.98
C GLN A 48 1.53 -0.85 4.12
N ASN A 49 2.82 -1.16 4.08
CA ASN A 49 3.32 -2.54 3.96
C ASN A 49 4.10 -2.96 5.21
N PHE A 50 3.91 -4.20 5.66
CA PHE A 50 4.76 -4.83 6.65
C PHE A 50 6.02 -5.39 5.98
N LEU A 51 7.17 -4.87 6.38
CA LEU A 51 8.44 -5.40 5.93
C LEU A 51 8.72 -6.74 6.61
N GLN A 52 8.86 -7.79 5.81
CA GLN A 52 9.34 -9.09 6.25
C GLN A 52 10.87 -9.12 6.18
N VAL A 53 11.48 -9.92 7.06
CA VAL A 53 12.94 -10.11 7.12
C VAL A 53 13.54 -10.58 5.79
N THR A 54 12.74 -11.24 4.95
CA THR A 54 13.10 -11.64 3.59
C THR A 54 13.48 -10.46 2.70
N TYR A 55 12.88 -9.28 2.86
CA TYR A 55 13.24 -8.08 2.09
C TYR A 55 14.65 -7.56 2.37
N LEU A 56 15.23 -7.93 3.50
CA LEU A 56 16.58 -7.50 3.90
C LEU A 56 17.68 -8.47 3.43
N ARG A 57 17.30 -9.59 2.79
CA ARG A 57 18.27 -10.57 2.28
C ARG A 57 18.88 -10.04 1.00
N SER A 58 20.21 -10.00 0.92
CA SER A 58 20.97 -9.52 -0.25
C SER A 58 20.67 -10.25 -1.55
N GLN A 59 20.15 -11.48 -1.48
CA GLN A 59 19.75 -12.26 -2.65
C GLN A 59 18.32 -11.99 -3.12
N GLN A 60 17.54 -11.20 -2.36
CA GLN A 60 16.12 -10.95 -2.58
C GLN A 60 15.89 -9.44 -2.80
N ASN A 61 16.56 -8.88 -3.81
CA ASN A 61 16.53 -7.46 -4.22
C ASN A 61 15.15 -7.00 -4.77
N ARG A 62 14.08 -7.32 -4.06
CA ARG A 62 12.70 -7.05 -4.45
C ARG A 62 11.90 -6.67 -3.21
N LEU A 63 11.15 -5.58 -3.32
CA LEU A 63 10.10 -5.23 -2.35
C LEU A 63 8.78 -5.79 -2.84
N SER A 64 8.30 -6.87 -2.22
CA SER A 64 6.97 -7.40 -2.51
C SER A 64 5.93 -6.56 -1.78
N ILE A 65 4.87 -6.20 -2.49
CA ILE A 65 3.75 -5.44 -1.93
C ILE A 65 2.51 -6.29 -2.09
N SER A 66 1.87 -6.64 -0.98
CA SER A 66 0.59 -7.33 -1.04
C SER A 66 -0.49 -6.37 -1.52
N LEU A 67 -1.38 -6.88 -2.37
CA LEU A 67 -2.52 -6.10 -2.85
C LEU A 67 -3.48 -5.70 -1.73
N LYS A 68 -3.48 -6.44 -0.62
CA LYS A 68 -4.27 -6.14 0.57
C LYS A 68 -3.75 -4.90 1.33
N GLN A 69 -2.49 -4.53 1.12
CA GLN A 69 -1.80 -3.43 1.79
C GLN A 69 -1.84 -2.11 1.00
N ILE A 70 -2.49 -2.11 -0.17
CA ILE A 70 -2.77 -0.92 -0.97
C ILE A 70 -3.96 -0.19 -0.33
N ARG A 71 -3.76 1.08 0.05
CA ARG A 71 -4.75 1.94 0.71
C ARG A 71 -5.52 2.82 -0.26
N SER A 72 -4.95 3.10 -1.43
CA SER A 72 -5.56 3.96 -2.44
C SER A 72 -5.19 3.51 -3.85
N PRO A 73 -6.07 3.75 -4.85
CA PRO A 73 -5.72 3.54 -6.25
C PRO A 73 -4.51 4.40 -6.62
N PHE A 74 -3.49 3.76 -7.18
CA PHE A 74 -2.27 4.41 -7.68
C PHE A 74 -1.76 3.79 -8.99
N LEU A 75 -2.32 2.66 -9.40
CA LEU A 75 -2.03 2.04 -10.69
C LEU A 75 -2.87 2.71 -11.77
N ASN A 76 -2.35 2.73 -12.99
CA ASN A 76 -3.16 3.12 -14.14
C ASN A 76 -4.15 1.98 -14.48
N GLU A 77 -5.16 2.31 -15.30
CA GLU A 77 -6.26 1.40 -15.60
C GLU A 77 -5.78 0.07 -16.21
N ASP A 78 -4.80 0.10 -17.11
CA ASP A 78 -4.24 -1.11 -17.72
C ASP A 78 -3.53 -2.01 -16.70
N LYS A 79 -2.71 -1.42 -15.81
CA LYS A 79 -2.04 -2.17 -14.73
C LYS A 79 -3.05 -2.73 -13.74
N GLU A 80 -4.12 -1.99 -13.45
CA GLU A 80 -5.20 -2.45 -12.58
C GLU A 80 -5.99 -3.60 -13.22
N ARG A 81 -6.32 -3.51 -14.51
CA ARG A 81 -6.96 -4.58 -15.29
C ARG A 81 -6.12 -5.85 -15.30
N MET A 82 -4.82 -5.74 -15.59
CA MET A 82 -3.89 -6.87 -15.57
C MET A 82 -3.84 -7.53 -14.18
N LEU A 83 -3.82 -6.71 -13.12
CA LEU A 83 -3.79 -7.21 -11.76
C LEU A 83 -5.07 -7.95 -11.37
N ASN A 84 -6.23 -7.41 -11.73
CA ASN A 84 -7.52 -8.02 -11.46
C ASN A 84 -7.76 -9.29 -12.29
N ALA A 85 -7.21 -9.37 -13.50
CA ALA A 85 -7.22 -10.59 -14.30
C ALA A 85 -6.45 -11.73 -13.62
N LYS A 86 -5.27 -11.45 -13.02
CA LYS A 86 -4.48 -12.45 -12.28
C LYS A 86 -5.19 -12.97 -11.02
N LYS A 87 -5.93 -12.12 -10.30
CA LYS A 87 -6.75 -12.54 -9.15
C LYS A 87 -7.86 -13.52 -9.52
N LYS A 88 -8.29 -13.56 -10.78
CA LYS A 88 -9.39 -14.41 -11.25
C LYS A 88 -8.97 -15.88 -11.45
N TRP A 89 -7.66 -16.15 -11.39
CA TRP A 89 -7.05 -17.46 -11.62
C TRP A 89 -6.28 -18.00 -10.41
N GLN A 90 -6.46 -17.40 -9.23
CA GLN A 90 -5.95 -17.85 -7.93
C GLN A 90 -7.12 -18.11 -6.98
#